data_AF-A0A1V2R0F3-F1
#
_entry.id   AF-A0A1V2R0F3-F1
#
_cell.length_a   1.000
_cell.length_b   1.000
_cell.length_c   1.000
_cell.angle_alpha   90.00
_cell.angle_beta   90.00
_cell.angle_gamma   90.00
#
_symmetry.space_group_name_H-M   'P 1'
#
loop_
_entity.id
_entity.type
_entity.pdbx_description
1 polymer ?
#
loop_
_entity_poly.entity_id
_entity_poly.type
_entity_poly.pdbx_seq_one_letter_code
_entity_poly.pdbx_strand_id
1 'polypeptide(L)' 'MALTDAVARQARITAKAYTLNDSDGLSLFVTANGAKKWHFRFSLQCKQQRDELRAPLAGGGDPRIYRQ' A
#
# COMPACT_ATOMS: atom_id res chain seq x y z
N MET A 1 -8.18 5.61 -15.98
CA MET A 1 -8.30 6.90 -16.69
C MET A 1 -7.92 7.96 -15.70
N ALA A 2 -7.00 8.87 -16.06
CA ALA A 2 -6.57 9.90 -15.13
C ALA A 2 -7.68 10.95 -14.93
N LEU A 3 -7.89 11.37 -13.69
CA LEU A 3 -8.78 12.46 -13.30
C LEU A 3 -8.13 13.78 -13.72
N THR A 4 -8.87 14.59 -14.48
CA THR A 4 -8.45 15.97 -14.75
C THR A 4 -8.76 16.85 -13.55
N ASP A 5 -7.96 17.91 -13.34
CA ASP A 5 -8.19 18.91 -12.27
C ASP A 5 -9.62 19.44 -12.28
N ALA A 6 -10.18 19.68 -13.47
CA ALA A 6 -11.54 20.15 -13.65
C ALA A 6 -12.58 19.18 -13.04
N VAL A 7 -12.42 17.87 -13.27
CA VAL A 7 -13.34 16.85 -12.73
C VAL A 7 -13.18 16.72 -11.21
N ALA A 8 -11.94 16.75 -10.70
CA ALA A 8 -11.67 16.72 -9.26
C ALA A 8 -12.30 17.92 -8.54
N ARG A 9 -12.19 19.12 -9.12
CA ARG A 9 -12.81 20.35 -8.61
C ARG A 9 -14.33 20.32 -8.68
N GLN A 10 -14.88 19.84 -9.79
CA GLN A 10 -16.33 19.76 -10.01
C GLN A 10 -17.01 18.59 -9.29
N ALA A 11 -16.25 17.69 -8.65
CA ALA A 11 -16.81 16.59 -7.89
C ALA A 11 -17.85 17.08 -6.87
N ARG A 12 -19.09 16.65 -7.03
CA ARG A 12 -20.24 17.15 -6.26
C ARG A 12 -20.41 16.40 -4.95
N ILE A 13 -20.89 17.11 -3.94
CA ILE A 13 -21.31 16.49 -2.69
C ILE A 13 -22.53 15.64 -2.98
N THR A 14 -22.52 14.39 -2.52
CA THR A 14 -23.65 13.46 -2.62
C THR A 14 -24.02 13.01 -1.22
N ALA A 15 -25.25 12.52 -1.00
CA ALA A 15 -25.69 12.04 0.32
C ALA A 15 -24.83 10.88 0.87
N LYS A 16 -24.08 10.19 0.01
CA LYS A 16 -23.14 9.13 0.37
C LYS A 16 -21.73 9.51 -0.08
N ALA A 17 -20.75 9.19 0.77
CA ALA A 17 -19.34 9.32 0.40
C ALA A 17 -18.99 8.37 -0.76
N TYR A 18 -18.17 8.85 -1.68
CA TYR A 18 -17.75 8.09 -2.85
C TYR A 18 -16.29 8.37 -3.20
N THR A 19 -15.72 7.48 -4.01
CA THR A 19 -14.34 7.56 -4.46
C THR A 19 -14.31 7.66 -5.97
N LEU A 20 -13.56 8.63 -6.50
CA LEU A 20 -13.23 8.73 -7.91
C LEU A 20 -11.83 8.15 -8.10
N ASN A 21 -11.71 7.09 -8.91
CA ASN A 21 -10.42 6.46 -9.19
C ASN A 21 -9.63 7.30 -10.19
N ASP A 22 -8.35 7.49 -9.90
CA ASP A 22 -7.36 8.10 -10.78
C ASP A 22 -6.40 7.03 -11.36
N SER A 23 -5.32 7.44 -12.01
CA SER A 23 -4.21 6.57 -12.39
C SER A 23 -3.28 6.24 -11.21
N ASP A 24 -2.45 5.21 -11.38
CA ASP A 24 -1.32 4.88 -10.50
C ASP A 24 -1.67 4.65 -9.02
N GLY A 25 -2.90 4.21 -8.73
CA GLY A 25 -3.35 3.96 -7.36
C GLY A 25 -3.77 5.21 -6.60
N LEU A 26 -3.82 6.36 -7.27
CA LEU A 26 -4.39 7.58 -6.73
C LEU A 26 -5.92 7.56 -6.85
N SER A 27 -6.64 8.15 -5.90
CA SER A 27 -8.09 8.24 -5.91
C SER A 27 -8.56 9.44 -5.09
N LEU A 28 -9.57 10.17 -5.56
CA LEU A 28 -10.17 11.27 -4.82
C LEU A 28 -11.37 10.77 -4.01
N PHE A 29 -11.29 10.88 -2.69
CA PHE A 29 -12.38 10.59 -1.78
C PHE A 29 -13.18 11.85 -1.48
N VAL A 30 -14.49 11.80 -1.72
CA VAL A 30 -15.43 12.90 -1.45
C VAL A 30 -16.39 12.46 -0.35
N THR A 31 -16.40 13.19 0.78
CA THR A 31 -17.30 12.90 1.89
C THR A 31 -18.70 13.44 1.60
N ALA A 32 -19.71 12.89 2.29
CA ALA A 32 -21.08 13.41 2.23
C ALA A 32 -21.21 14.84 2.76
N ASN A 33 -20.22 15.32 3.51
CA ASN A 33 -20.16 16.69 4.04
C ASN A 33 -19.34 17.63 3.12
N GLY A 34 -18.84 17.13 1.98
CA GLY A 34 -18.13 17.91 0.97
C GLY A 34 -16.63 18.07 1.17
N ALA A 35 -16.05 17.43 2.17
CA ALA A 35 -14.60 17.35 2.28
C ALA A 35 -14.05 16.48 1.15
N LYS A 36 -12.95 16.91 0.54
CA LYS A 36 -12.25 16.19 -0.53
C LYS A 36 -10.85 15.82 -0.05
N LYS A 37 -10.45 14.56 -0.20
CA LYS A 37 -9.13 14.07 0.21
C LYS A 37 -8.58 13.10 -0.84
N TRP A 38 -7.30 13.22 -1.13
CA TRP A 38 -6.61 12.25 -1.99
C TRP A 38 -6.21 11.03 -1.17
N HIS A 39 -6.53 9.85 -1.67
CA HIS A 39 -6.07 8.56 -1.17
C HIS A 39 -5.10 7.97 -2.18
N PHE A 40 -3.96 7.51 -1.71
CA PHE A 40 -2.97 6.84 -2.53
C PHE A 40 -2.80 5.40 -2.02
N ARG A 41 -3.06 4.43 -2.89
CA ARG A 41 -2.80 3.02 -2.62
C ARG A 41 -1.46 2.67 -3.23
N PHE A 42 -0.48 2.45 -2.37
CA PHE A 42 0.76 1.79 -2.76
C PHE A 42 0.77 0.36 -2.20
N SER A 43 1.28 -0.57 -2.99
CA SER A 43 1.66 -1.89 -2.52
C SER A 43 3.18 -1.93 -2.40
N LEU A 44 3.71 -2.08 -1.19
CA LEU A 44 5.11 -2.47 -1.04
C LEU A 44 5.21 -3.94 -1.48
N GLN A 45 5.82 -4.17 -2.63
CA GLN A 45 6.23 -5.50 -3.04
C GLN A 45 7.48 -5.86 -2.23
N CYS A 46 7.31 -6.16 -0.94
CA CYS A 46 8.37 -6.79 -0.16
C CYS A 46 8.63 -8.16 -0.79
N LYS A 47 9.65 -8.26 -1.66
CA LYS A 47 10.28 -9.56 -1.91
C LYS A 47 10.81 -10.01 -0.56
N GLN A 48 10.11 -10.95 0.06
CA GLN A 48 10.59 -11.61 1.26
C GLN A 48 11.90 -12.30 0.86
N GLN A 49 13.03 -11.64 1.08
CA GLN A 49 14.32 -12.30 1.09
C GLN A 49 14.33 -13.12 2.38
N ARG A 50 13.77 -14.33 2.31
CA ARG A 50 14.21 -15.37 3.24
C ARG A 50 15.62 -15.68 2.81
N ASP A 51 16.59 -15.08 3.48
CA ASP A 51 17.90 -15.72 3.61
C ASP A 51 17.64 -17.01 4.38
N GLU A 52 17.38 -18.08 3.63
CA GLU A 52 17.36 -19.43 4.15
C GLU A 52 18.79 -19.80 4.52
N LEU A 53 19.26 -19.34 5.69
CA LEU A 53 20.29 -20.09 6.39
C LEU A 53 19.64 -21.30 7.08
N ARG A 54 19.02 -22.16 6.27
CA ARG A 54 18.63 -23.50 6.72
C ARG A 54 19.88 -24.37 6.62
N ALA A 55 20.76 -24.25 7.60
CA ALA A 55 21.75 -25.29 7.83
C ALA A 55 21.01 -26.56 8.32
N PRO A 56 21.15 -27.71 7.65
CA PRO A 56 20.58 -28.94 8.14
C PRO A 56 21.51 -29.50 9.21
N LEU A 57 21.34 -29.09 10.47
CA LEU A 57 22.02 -29.75 11.57
C LEU A 57 21.05 -30.68 12.30
N ALA A 58 20.69 -31.75 11.58
CA ALA A 58 20.47 -33.03 12.21
C ALA A 58 21.83 -33.49 12.74
N GLY A 59 22.07 -33.24 14.03
CA GLY A 59 23.32 -33.53 14.72
C GLY A 59 23.61 -32.40 15.68
N GLY A 60 23.41 -32.63 16.98
CA GLY A 60 23.47 -31.64 18.05
C GLY A 60 24.84 -30.99 18.22
N GLY A 61 25.24 -30.14 17.27
CA GLY A 61 26.39 -29.27 17.33
C GLY A 61 26.00 -27.90 17.88
N ASP A 62 26.69 -27.45 18.92
CA ASP A 62 26.45 -26.19 19.63
C ASP A 62 26.62 -24.98 18.69
N PRO A 63 25.59 -24.12 18.54
CA PRO A 63 25.64 -22.96 17.63
C PRO A 63 26.57 -21.83 18.11
N ARG A 64 27.17 -21.92 19.31
CA ARG A 64 28.08 -20.89 19.84
C ARG A 64 29.46 -20.87 19.17
N ILE A 65 29.79 -21.84 18.32
CA ILE A 65 31.12 -21.95 17.67
C ILE A 65 31.27 -21.01 16.45
N TYR A 66 30.18 -20.42 15.95
CA TYR A 66 30.21 -19.52 14.79
C TYR A 66 30.26 -18.03 15.12
N ARG A 67 30.43 -17.67 16.40
CA ARG A 67 30.55 -16.26 16.79
C ARG A 67 31.96 -15.99 17.34
N GLN A 68 32.84 -15.47 16.47
CA GLN A 68 33.91 -14.56 16.88
C GLN A 68 33.43 -13.12 16.65
#